data_AF-A0A3V6QI73-F1
#
_entry.id   AF-A0A3V6QI73-F1
#
_cell.length_a   1.000
_cell.length_b   1.000
_cell.length_c   1.000
_cell.angle_alpha   90.00
_cell.angle_beta   90.00
_cell.angle_gamma   90.00
#
_symmetry.space_group_name_H-M   'P 1'
#
loop_
_entity.id
_entity.type
_entity.pdbx_description
1 polymer ?
#
loop_
_entity_poly.entity_id
_entity_poly.type
_entity_poly.pdbx_seq_one_letter_code
_entity_poly.pdbx_strand_id
1 'polypeptide(L)'
;MTSRLQVIQGDITQLSVDAIVNAANASLMGGGGVDGAIHRAAGPALLDACKLIRQQQGECQTGHAVITPAGKLSAKAVIHTVGPVWRGGEHQEAELLEAAYRNCLLLAEANHFRSIAFPAISTGVYGYPRAQAAEVAVRTVSDFITRYALPEQVYFVCYDEETARLYARLLTQQGDDPA
;
A
#
# COMPACT_ATOMS: atom_id res chain seq x y z
N MET A 1 -7.88 23.26 -7.01
CA MET A 1 -7.04 22.50 -6.06
C MET A 1 -7.10 21.05 -6.48
N THR A 2 -5.97 20.38 -6.66
CA THR A 2 -5.94 18.95 -7.00
C THR A 2 -6.22 18.15 -5.73
N SER A 3 -7.18 17.22 -5.77
CA SER A 3 -7.44 16.30 -4.65
C SER A 3 -6.15 15.58 -4.23
N ARG A 4 -5.92 15.44 -2.91
CA ARG A 4 -4.76 14.72 -2.33
C ARG A 4 -4.85 13.21 -2.54
N LEU A 5 -6.03 12.70 -2.87
CA LEU A 5 -6.30 11.29 -3.14
C LEU A 5 -6.65 11.11 -4.62
N GLN A 6 -5.98 10.18 -5.28
CA GLN A 6 -6.19 9.87 -6.68
C GLN A 6 -6.29 8.36 -6.91
N VAL A 7 -7.13 7.97 -7.87
CA VAL A 7 -7.21 6.60 -8.35
C VAL A 7 -6.51 6.52 -9.69
N ILE A 8 -5.62 5.57 -9.85
CA ILE A 8 -4.94 5.29 -11.11
C ILE A 8 -5.21 3.84 -11.47
N GLN A 9 -5.70 3.60 -12.68
CA GLN A 9 -5.72 2.25 -13.23
C GLN A 9 -4.37 1.99 -13.93
N GLY A 10 -3.65 0.95 -13.51
CA GLY A 10 -2.39 0.58 -14.16
C GLY A 10 -1.43 -0.25 -13.30
N ASP A 11 -0.18 -0.28 -13.73
CA ASP A 11 0.93 -0.95 -13.03
C ASP A 11 1.65 0.03 -12.10
N ILE A 12 1.65 -0.29 -10.80
CA ILE A 12 2.29 0.52 -9.76
C ILE A 12 3.79 0.73 -10.00
N THR A 13 4.45 -0.21 -10.67
CA THR A 13 5.90 -0.14 -10.95
C THR A 13 6.27 0.96 -11.94
N GLN A 14 5.29 1.51 -12.67
CA GLN A 14 5.49 2.56 -13.68
C GLN A 14 5.28 3.97 -13.12
N LEU A 15 4.83 4.12 -11.88
CA LEU A 15 4.61 5.42 -11.27
C LEU A 15 5.92 6.09 -10.83
N SER A 16 5.98 7.41 -11.00
CA SER A 16 7.05 8.25 -10.44
C SER A 16 6.54 8.93 -9.17
N VAL A 17 6.87 8.36 -8.01
CA VAL A 17 6.41 8.79 -6.68
C VAL A 17 7.53 8.62 -5.66
N ASP A 18 7.44 9.25 -4.50
CA ASP A 18 8.50 9.09 -3.48
C ASP A 18 8.54 7.67 -2.92
N ALA A 19 7.39 7.07 -2.61
CA ALA A 19 7.29 5.71 -2.11
C ALA A 19 6.28 4.84 -2.89
N ILE A 20 6.69 3.62 -3.21
CA ILE A 20 5.78 2.56 -3.69
C ILE A 20 5.54 1.58 -2.55
N VAL A 21 4.27 1.26 -2.29
CA VAL A 21 3.91 0.22 -1.32
C VAL A 21 3.89 -1.14 -2.00
N ASN A 22 4.57 -2.10 -1.39
CA ASN A 22 4.53 -3.50 -1.77
C ASN A 22 3.60 -4.28 -0.81
N ALA A 23 2.56 -4.91 -1.37
CA ALA A 23 1.76 -5.89 -0.65
C ALA A 23 2.54 -7.22 -0.57
N ALA A 24 3.41 -7.29 0.43
CA ALA A 24 4.34 -8.38 0.65
C ALA A 24 3.73 -9.51 1.48
N ASN A 25 4.50 -10.58 1.64
CA ASN A 25 4.26 -11.63 2.63
C ASN A 25 5.30 -11.53 3.78
N ALA A 26 5.05 -12.24 4.88
CA ALA A 26 5.88 -12.18 6.09
C ALA A 26 7.38 -12.47 5.86
N SER A 27 7.71 -13.21 4.78
CA SER A 27 9.11 -13.51 4.46
C SER A 27 9.90 -12.33 3.92
N LEU A 28 9.24 -11.33 3.32
CA LEU A 28 9.86 -10.24 2.56
C LEU A 28 10.75 -10.70 1.38
N MET A 29 10.71 -11.99 0.99
CA MET A 29 11.56 -12.55 -0.06
C MET A 29 10.94 -12.52 -1.45
N GLY A 30 9.95 -11.65 -1.67
CA GLY A 30 9.15 -11.61 -2.89
C GLY A 30 8.07 -12.70 -2.95
N GLY A 31 7.35 -12.73 -4.06
CA GLY A 31 6.22 -13.62 -4.27
C GLY A 31 5.59 -13.45 -5.66
N GLY A 32 4.33 -13.86 -5.77
CA GLY A 32 3.50 -13.60 -6.96
C GLY A 32 2.82 -12.22 -6.92
N GLY A 33 1.98 -11.92 -7.92
CA GLY A 33 1.20 -10.69 -7.95
C GLY A 33 2.05 -9.42 -7.99
N VAL A 34 1.63 -8.39 -7.24
CA VAL A 34 2.33 -7.09 -7.18
C VAL A 34 3.71 -7.18 -6.53
N ASP A 35 3.89 -8.09 -5.56
CA ASP A 35 5.17 -8.33 -4.89
C ASP A 35 6.24 -8.78 -5.90
N GLY A 36 5.89 -9.78 -6.72
CA GLY A 36 6.75 -10.23 -7.82
C GLY A 36 6.98 -9.15 -8.88
N ALA A 37 5.97 -8.34 -9.20
CA ALA A 37 6.12 -7.24 -10.17
C ALA A 37 7.12 -6.18 -9.67
N ILE A 38 6.99 -5.75 -8.42
CA ILE A 38 7.89 -4.80 -7.76
C ILE A 38 9.32 -5.35 -7.70
N HIS A 39 9.51 -6.60 -7.26
CA HIS A 39 10.84 -7.22 -7.23
C HIS A 39 11.49 -7.31 -8.61
N ARG A 40 10.73 -7.68 -9.65
CA ARG A 40 11.26 -7.73 -11.03
C ARG A 40 11.66 -6.34 -11.54
N ALA A 41 10.83 -5.33 -11.30
CA ALA A 41 11.07 -3.97 -11.76
C ALA A 41 12.22 -3.30 -10.99
N ALA A 42 12.30 -3.48 -9.67
CA ALA A 42 13.36 -2.92 -8.84
C ALA A 42 14.72 -3.59 -9.06
N GLY A 43 14.72 -4.86 -9.49
CA GLY A 43 15.94 -5.65 -9.67
C GLY A 43 16.48 -6.24 -8.36
N PRO A 44 17.63 -6.95 -8.42
CA PRO A 44 18.12 -7.79 -7.32
C PRO A 44 18.45 -7.02 -6.04
N ALA A 45 18.81 -5.73 -6.14
CA ALA A 45 19.13 -4.89 -5.00
C ALA A 45 17.98 -4.79 -3.98
N LEU A 46 16.72 -4.88 -4.42
CA LEU A 46 15.57 -4.86 -3.51
C LEU A 46 15.53 -6.11 -2.63
N LEU A 47 15.77 -7.29 -3.22
CA LEU A 47 15.80 -8.54 -2.48
C LEU A 47 16.96 -8.56 -1.46
N ASP A 48 18.12 -8.01 -1.83
CA ASP A 48 19.25 -7.92 -0.90
C ASP A 48 18.96 -6.98 0.27
N ALA A 49 18.28 -5.85 0.03
CA ALA A 49 17.80 -4.99 1.11
C ALA A 49 16.79 -5.71 2.03
N CYS A 50 15.85 -6.48 1.47
CA CYS A 50 14.91 -7.28 2.26
C CYS A 50 15.61 -8.34 3.12
N LYS A 51 16.67 -8.99 2.62
CA LYS A 51 17.48 -9.94 3.40
C LYS A 51 18.14 -9.27 4.60
N LEU A 52 18.65 -8.05 4.46
CA LEU A 52 19.24 -7.31 5.57
C LEU A 52 18.20 -7.00 6.65
N ILE A 53 17.00 -6.55 6.27
CA ILE A 53 15.90 -6.33 7.22
C ILE A 53 15.55 -7.64 7.95
N ARG A 54 15.40 -8.74 7.22
CA ARG A 54 15.10 -10.05 7.80
C ARG A 54 16.18 -10.54 8.76
N GLN A 55 17.45 -10.25 8.51
CA GLN A 55 18.54 -10.56 9.43
C GLN A 55 18.49 -9.71 10.70
N GLN A 56 18.02 -8.46 10.60
CA GLN A 56 17.99 -7.51 11.72
C GLN A 56 16.80 -7.71 12.66
N GLN A 57 15.61 -7.95 12.12
CA GLN A 57 14.36 -7.97 12.89
C GLN A 57 13.48 -9.21 12.65
N GLY A 58 13.90 -10.12 11.78
CA GLY A 58 13.10 -11.31 11.45
C GLY A 58 11.94 -11.02 10.50
N GLU A 59 10.84 -11.74 10.70
CA GLU A 59 9.64 -11.65 9.86
C GLU A 59 8.88 -10.33 10.00
N CYS A 60 8.30 -9.87 8.90
CA CYS A 60 7.35 -8.77 8.96
C CYS A 60 5.98 -9.34 9.35
N GLN A 61 5.51 -8.99 10.55
CA GLN A 61 4.21 -9.45 11.03
C GLN A 61 3.06 -8.81 10.22
N THR A 62 1.93 -9.49 10.16
CA THR A 62 0.70 -8.94 9.57
C THR A 62 0.35 -7.59 10.21
N GLY A 63 -0.09 -6.64 9.40
CA GLY A 63 -0.38 -5.26 9.79
C GLY A 63 0.85 -4.38 9.96
N HIS A 64 2.07 -4.91 9.92
CA HIS A 64 3.31 -4.13 10.03
C HIS A 64 3.89 -3.81 8.65
N ALA A 65 4.74 -2.78 8.62
CA ALA A 65 5.44 -2.31 7.44
C ALA A 65 6.91 -2.04 7.72
N VAL A 66 7.75 -2.17 6.69
CA VAL A 66 9.18 -1.89 6.69
C VAL A 66 9.56 -1.14 5.42
N ILE A 67 10.72 -0.48 5.40
CA ILE A 67 11.14 0.37 4.29
C ILE A 67 12.51 -0.06 3.75
N THR A 68 12.67 -0.05 2.42
CA THR A 68 13.92 -0.32 1.71
C THR A 68 14.18 0.72 0.61
N PRO A 69 15.42 0.84 0.11
CA PRO A 69 15.69 1.54 -1.14
C PRO A 69 14.97 0.88 -2.33
N ALA A 70 14.49 1.68 -3.29
CA ALA A 70 13.63 1.19 -4.38
C ALA A 70 14.34 0.47 -5.54
N GLY A 71 15.68 0.38 -5.51
CA GLY A 71 16.45 -0.20 -6.61
C GLY A 71 16.28 0.61 -7.91
N LYS A 72 15.82 -0.06 -8.98
CA LYS A 72 15.64 0.54 -10.32
C LYS A 72 14.27 1.19 -10.54
N LEU A 73 13.35 1.13 -9.59
CA LEU A 73 12.05 1.79 -9.71
C LEU A 73 12.22 3.31 -9.79
N SER A 74 11.28 4.00 -10.45
CA SER A 74 11.16 5.46 -10.42
C SER A 74 10.59 5.95 -9.07
N ALA A 75 11.11 5.42 -7.96
CA ALA A 75 10.73 5.79 -6.61
C ALA A 75 11.97 5.94 -5.74
N LYS A 76 11.85 6.65 -4.60
CA LYS A 76 12.96 6.78 -3.64
C LYS A 76 13.04 5.53 -2.75
N ALA A 77 11.88 5.01 -2.34
CA ALA A 77 11.79 3.85 -1.46
C ALA A 77 10.65 2.89 -1.84
N VAL A 78 10.78 1.65 -1.37
CA VAL A 78 9.67 0.69 -1.33
C VAL A 78 9.31 0.45 0.13
N ILE A 79 8.02 0.61 0.45
CA ILE A 79 7.47 0.27 1.77
C ILE A 79 6.79 -1.09 1.65
N HIS A 80 7.35 -2.10 2.29
CA HIS A 80 6.82 -3.46 2.29
C HIS A 80 5.89 -3.63 3.49
N THR A 81 4.63 -3.97 3.23
CA THR A 81 3.66 -4.24 4.30
C THR A 81 2.99 -5.58 4.09
N VAL A 82 2.62 -6.22 5.19
CA VAL A 82 1.94 -7.52 5.15
C VAL A 82 0.47 -7.33 5.50
N GLY A 83 -0.39 -7.42 4.49
CA GLY A 83 -1.83 -7.43 4.70
C GLY A 83 -2.32 -8.74 5.31
N PRO A 84 -3.52 -8.78 5.92
CA PRO A 84 -4.09 -10.01 6.45
C PRO A 84 -4.59 -10.93 5.33
N VAL A 85 -4.51 -12.24 5.59
CA VAL A 85 -5.24 -13.26 4.82
C VAL A 85 -6.69 -13.24 5.27
N TRP A 86 -7.63 -13.16 4.31
CA TRP A 86 -9.05 -13.18 4.62
C TRP A 86 -9.51 -14.55 5.11
N ARG A 87 -10.20 -14.57 6.25
CA ARG A 87 -10.72 -15.78 6.90
C ARG A 87 -12.19 -15.64 7.32
N GLY A 88 -12.92 -14.74 6.68
CA GLY A 88 -14.35 -14.54 6.91
C GLY A 88 -14.72 -13.32 7.75
N GLY A 89 -13.75 -12.54 8.22
CA GLY A 89 -13.98 -11.25 8.90
C GLY A 89 -14.08 -11.33 10.42
N GLU A 90 -13.90 -12.51 11.02
CA GLU A 90 -13.98 -12.75 12.47
C GLU A 90 -12.59 -12.86 13.13
N HIS A 91 -11.51 -12.60 12.39
CA HIS A 91 -10.12 -12.77 12.80
C HIS A 91 -9.33 -11.45 12.77
N GLN A 92 -10.02 -10.34 13.00
CA GLN A 92 -9.45 -8.98 13.04
C GLN A 92 -8.87 -8.52 11.69
N GLU A 93 -9.34 -9.08 10.57
CA GLU A 93 -8.78 -8.77 9.26
C GLU A 93 -8.96 -7.29 8.89
N ALA A 94 -10.07 -6.66 9.31
CA ALA A 94 -10.30 -5.25 9.04
C ALA A 94 -9.27 -4.37 9.79
N GLU A 95 -9.04 -4.65 11.06
CA GLU A 95 -8.10 -3.93 11.92
C GLU A 95 -6.65 -4.13 11.45
N LEU A 96 -6.30 -5.35 11.03
CA LEU A 96 -4.97 -5.66 10.51
C LEU A 96 -4.72 -5.01 9.14
N LEU A 97 -5.75 -4.93 8.28
CA LEU A 97 -5.64 -4.23 7.00
C LEU A 97 -5.51 -2.73 7.22
N GLU A 98 -6.29 -2.15 8.13
CA GLU A 98 -6.15 -0.76 8.55
C GLU A 98 -4.74 -0.48 9.09
N ALA A 99 -4.21 -1.36 9.94
CA ALA A 99 -2.86 -1.24 10.47
C ALA A 99 -1.80 -1.24 9.36
N ALA A 100 -1.95 -2.10 8.34
CA ALA A 100 -1.04 -2.14 7.20
C ALA A 100 -0.98 -0.80 6.44
N TYR A 101 -2.14 -0.22 6.11
CA TYR A 101 -2.20 1.10 5.47
C TYR A 101 -1.61 2.19 6.36
N ARG A 102 -2.03 2.24 7.63
CA ARG A 102 -1.59 3.26 8.59
C ARG A 102 -0.07 3.22 8.81
N ASN A 103 0.52 2.04 8.98
CA ASN A 103 1.96 1.90 9.18
C ASN A 103 2.76 2.29 7.94
N CYS A 104 2.24 2.07 6.73
CA CYS A 104 2.86 2.60 5.52
C CYS A 104 2.86 4.13 5.49
N LEU A 105 1.73 4.75 5.84
CA LEU A 105 1.58 6.21 5.87
C LEU A 105 2.50 6.84 6.93
N LEU A 106 2.61 6.22 8.11
CA LEU A 106 3.55 6.65 9.15
C LEU A 106 5.00 6.56 8.69
N LEU A 107 5.40 5.50 7.99
CA LEU A 107 6.75 5.40 7.41
C LEU A 107 6.98 6.48 6.34
N ALA A 108 5.98 6.78 5.51
CA ALA A 108 6.09 7.84 4.51
C ALA A 108 6.25 9.22 5.15
N GLU A 109 5.45 9.51 6.18
CA GLU A 109 5.52 10.75 6.95
C GLU A 109 6.88 10.91 7.63
N ALA A 110 7.34 9.88 8.35
CA ALA A 110 8.61 9.89 9.08
C ALA A 110 9.85 10.02 8.16
N ASN A 111 9.74 9.63 6.89
CA ASN A 111 10.79 9.79 5.88
C ASN A 111 10.58 11.03 4.98
N HIS A 112 9.62 11.88 5.33
CA HIS A 112 9.28 13.12 4.61
C HIS A 112 8.93 12.91 3.13
N PHE A 113 8.30 11.79 2.79
CA PHE A 113 7.85 11.51 1.43
C PHE A 113 6.59 12.31 1.10
N ARG A 114 6.62 12.99 -0.05
CA ARG A 114 5.52 13.84 -0.51
C ARG A 114 4.46 13.05 -1.26
N SER A 115 4.82 11.90 -1.83
CA SER A 115 3.88 11.06 -2.57
C SER A 115 4.05 9.57 -2.28
N ILE A 116 2.93 8.85 -2.18
CA ILE A 116 2.91 7.40 -1.97
C ILE A 116 1.88 6.73 -2.87
N ALA A 117 2.24 5.58 -3.43
CA ALA A 117 1.33 4.74 -4.22
C ALA A 117 1.03 3.43 -3.49
N PHE A 118 -0.25 3.10 -3.37
CA PHE A 118 -0.76 1.86 -2.79
C PHE A 118 -1.34 0.94 -3.86
N PRO A 119 -1.02 -0.36 -3.86
CA PRO A 119 -1.84 -1.36 -4.54
C PRO A 119 -3.07 -1.68 -3.69
N ALA A 120 -4.03 -2.43 -4.23
CA ALA A 120 -5.11 -3.01 -3.44
C ALA A 120 -4.58 -4.16 -2.54
N ILE A 121 -4.12 -3.82 -1.33
CA ILE A 121 -3.54 -4.78 -0.39
C ILE A 121 -4.56 -5.88 -0.03
N SER A 122 -4.08 -7.12 0.06
CA SER A 122 -4.85 -8.34 0.40
C SER A 122 -5.94 -8.81 -0.57
N THR A 123 -6.27 -8.09 -1.65
CA THR A 123 -7.38 -8.48 -2.56
C THR A 123 -7.00 -9.49 -3.64
N GLY A 124 -5.72 -9.86 -3.73
CA GLY A 124 -5.21 -10.91 -4.62
C GLY A 124 -5.22 -12.29 -3.96
N VAL A 125 -4.04 -12.91 -3.84
CA VAL A 125 -3.85 -14.25 -3.26
C VAL A 125 -4.41 -14.37 -1.83
N TYR A 126 -4.45 -13.27 -1.07
CA TYR A 126 -4.97 -13.24 0.30
C TYR A 126 -6.51 -13.17 0.38
N GLY A 127 -7.20 -13.04 -0.76
CA GLY A 127 -8.63 -13.31 -0.89
C GLY A 127 -9.56 -12.31 -0.20
N TYR A 128 -9.08 -11.14 0.22
CA TYR A 128 -9.92 -10.13 0.87
C TYR A 128 -10.98 -9.61 -0.13
N PRO A 129 -12.28 -9.59 0.23
CA PRO A 129 -13.33 -9.03 -0.62
C PRO A 129 -13.00 -7.60 -1.06
N ARG A 130 -12.95 -7.37 -2.38
CA ARG A 130 -12.49 -6.11 -2.99
C ARG A 130 -13.21 -4.88 -2.41
N ALA A 131 -14.54 -4.94 -2.32
CA ALA A 131 -15.38 -3.87 -1.78
C ALA A 131 -14.98 -3.50 -0.34
N GLN A 132 -14.94 -4.49 0.55
CA GLN A 132 -14.61 -4.27 1.97
C GLN A 132 -13.16 -3.80 2.16
N ALA A 133 -12.21 -4.34 1.38
CA ALA A 133 -10.82 -3.90 1.45
C ALA A 133 -10.65 -2.45 0.98
N ALA A 134 -11.36 -2.04 -0.07
CA ALA A 134 -11.31 -0.66 -0.56
C ALA A 134 -11.95 0.32 0.41
N GLU A 135 -13.04 -0.06 1.08
CA GLU A 135 -13.64 0.75 2.15
C GLU A 135 -12.64 1.01 3.29
N VAL A 136 -11.96 -0.04 3.77
CA VAL A 136 -10.89 0.12 4.77
C VAL A 136 -9.78 1.01 4.24
N ALA A 137 -9.28 0.77 3.03
CA ALA A 137 -8.20 1.54 2.43
C ALA A 137 -8.54 3.03 2.30
N VAL A 138 -9.69 3.36 1.71
CA VAL A 138 -10.13 4.74 1.51
C VAL A 138 -10.35 5.44 2.85
N ARG A 139 -11.08 4.81 3.78
CA ARG A 139 -11.32 5.38 5.12
C ARG A 139 -10.02 5.68 5.85
N THR A 140 -9.13 4.68 5.96
CA THR A 140 -7.88 4.82 6.72
C THR A 140 -6.98 5.91 6.13
N VAL A 141 -6.85 5.95 4.80
CA VAL A 141 -6.00 6.96 4.14
C VAL A 141 -6.61 8.35 4.26
N SER A 142 -7.93 8.51 4.04
CA SER A 142 -8.64 9.78 4.21
C SER A 142 -8.48 10.32 5.64
N ASP A 143 -8.73 9.50 6.64
CA ASP A 143 -8.58 9.86 8.06
C ASP A 143 -7.14 10.26 8.39
N PHE A 144 -6.15 9.60 7.80
CA PHE A 144 -4.75 9.95 8.00
C PHE A 144 -4.41 11.31 7.39
N ILE A 145 -4.76 11.54 6.12
CA ILE A 145 -4.36 12.78 5.42
C ILE A 145 -5.05 14.02 5.98
N THR A 146 -6.21 13.90 6.65
CA THR A 146 -6.82 15.04 7.38
C THR A 146 -6.01 15.46 8.61
N ARG A 147 -5.24 14.54 9.21
CA ARG A 147 -4.47 14.76 10.44
C ARG A 147 -3.00 15.10 10.17
N TYR A 148 -2.45 14.67 9.04
CA TYR A 148 -1.05 14.85 8.68
C TYR A 148 -0.87 15.60 7.36
N ALA A 149 0.10 16.53 7.34
CA ALA A 149 0.45 17.27 6.14
C ALA A 149 1.12 16.40 5.06
N LEU A 150 1.89 15.38 5.49
CA LEU A 150 2.51 14.40 4.61
C LEU A 150 1.85 13.02 4.76
N PRO A 151 1.80 12.22 3.68
CA PRO A 151 2.16 12.57 2.30
C PRO A 151 1.19 13.58 1.68
N GLU A 152 1.66 14.45 0.80
CA GLU A 152 0.82 15.43 0.09
C GLU A 152 -0.12 14.74 -0.91
N GLN A 153 0.34 13.68 -1.56
CA GLN A 153 -0.40 12.94 -2.58
C GLN A 153 -0.40 11.43 -2.29
N VAL A 154 -1.57 10.82 -2.36
CA VAL A 154 -1.76 9.38 -2.25
C VAL A 154 -2.45 8.84 -3.50
N TYR A 155 -1.86 7.81 -4.10
CA TYR A 155 -2.36 7.14 -5.29
C TYR A 155 -2.84 5.73 -4.95
N PHE A 156 -4.12 5.45 -5.17
CA PHE A 156 -4.65 4.09 -5.19
C PHE A 156 -4.47 3.51 -6.59
N VAL A 157 -3.48 2.65 -6.76
CA VAL A 157 -3.17 2.00 -8.04
C VAL A 157 -3.92 0.70 -8.14
N CYS A 158 -4.95 0.72 -8.99
CA CYS A 158 -5.83 -0.41 -9.24
C CYS A 158 -5.38 -1.12 -10.53
N TYR A 159 -5.09 -2.41 -10.45
CA TYR A 159 -4.62 -3.16 -11.61
C TYR A 159 -5.70 -3.34 -12.69
N ASP A 160 -6.97 -3.48 -12.27
CA ASP A 160 -8.12 -3.64 -13.16
C ASP A 160 -9.14 -2.51 -13.01
N GLU A 161 -9.97 -2.36 -14.04
CA GLU A 161 -10.97 -1.29 -14.14
C GLU A 161 -12.09 -1.41 -13.08
N GLU A 162 -12.48 -2.64 -12.73
CA GLU A 162 -13.51 -2.88 -11.72
C GLU A 162 -13.08 -2.32 -10.36
N THR A 163 -11.85 -2.62 -9.95
CA THR A 163 -11.26 -2.10 -8.71
C THR A 163 -11.10 -0.59 -8.79
N ALA A 164 -10.67 -0.03 -9.94
CA ALA A 164 -10.55 1.41 -10.11
C ALA A 164 -11.91 2.14 -9.93
N ARG A 165 -12.98 1.60 -10.52
CA ARG A 165 -14.34 2.15 -10.38
C ARG A 165 -14.84 2.11 -8.94
N LEU A 166 -14.53 1.04 -8.21
CA LEU A 166 -14.86 0.88 -6.79
C LEU A 166 -14.21 1.99 -5.95
N TYR A 167 -12.89 2.18 -6.07
CA TYR A 167 -12.17 3.23 -5.34
C TYR A 167 -12.67 4.63 -5.74
N ALA A 168 -12.90 4.88 -7.03
CA ALA A 168 -13.39 6.17 -7.51
C ALA A 168 -14.76 6.52 -6.89
N ARG A 169 -15.68 5.54 -6.84
CA ARG A 169 -16.98 5.72 -6.19
C ARG A 169 -16.84 6.06 -4.71
N LEU A 170 -16.01 5.33 -3.97
CA LEU A 170 -15.81 5.57 -2.53
C LEU A 170 -15.24 6.97 -2.26
N LEU A 171 -14.30 7.45 -3.08
CA LEU A 171 -13.76 8.81 -2.95
C LEU A 171 -14.78 9.90 -3.25
N THR A 172 -15.69 9.70 -4.22
CA THR A 172 -16.76 10.68 -4.47
C THR A 172 -17.74 10.78 -3.31
N GLN A 173 -18.06 9.66 -2.67
CA GLN A 173 -19.02 9.62 -1.56
C GLN A 173 -18.51 10.32 -0.30
N GLN A 174 -17.20 10.31 -0.04
CA GLN A 174 -16.62 11.04 1.10
C GLN A 174 -16.52 12.55 0.88
N GLY A 175 -16.57 13.02 -0.37
CA GLY A 175 -16.58 14.46 -0.67
C GLY A 175 -17.94 15.13 -0.39
N ASP A 176 -19.00 14.33 -0.23
CA ASP A 176 -20.38 14.79 -0.06
C ASP A 176 -20.85 14.74 1.42
N ASP A 177 -20.04 14.27 2.36
CA ASP A 177 -20.37 14.29 3.79
C ASP A 177 -20.17 15.72 4.35
N PRO A 178 -21.24 16.42 4.78
CA PRO A 178 -21.09 17.73 5.41
C PRO A 178 -20.44 17.54 6.79
N ALA A 179 -19.31 18.23 6.99
CA ALA A 179 -18.65 18.39 8.28
C ALA A 179 -19.57 19.02 9.34
#